data_AF-A0A0K9P993-F1
#
_entry.id   AF-A0A0K9P993-F1
#
_cell.length_a   1.000
_cell.length_b   1.000
_cell.length_c   1.000
_cell.angle_alpha   90.00
_cell.angle_beta   90.00
_cell.angle_gamma   90.00
#
_symmetry.space_group_name_H-M   'P 1'
#
loop_
_entity.id
_entity.type
_entity.pdbx_description
1 polymer ?
#
loop_
_entity_poly.entity_id
_entity_poly.type
_entity_poly.pdbx_seq_one_letter_code
_entity_poly.pdbx_strand_id
1 'polypeptide(L)'
;SSDLATSPSKLLNEALDLCDKGMRTCKHPDENIDFQNLKGRILRLLAAERLQTEDYEGALRCVRVLREGGGKEEHPSVGLVAMRAWVGMKRIVEAEKELKGMLANKSVPESVCLSGAEAFLAAAGIEAAKGILIGLVGRYRLGASAALRVVQRVVEGEGGGATAGRARVVAELVSDDRVVMAFSGDELEKECTAMHAILWN
;
A
#
# COMPACT_ATOMS: atom_id res chain seq x y z
N SER A 1 -25.51 26.38 -19.51
CA SER A 1 -24.08 26.71 -19.43
C SER A 1 -23.44 25.82 -18.39
N SER A 2 -22.84 24.72 -18.82
CA SER A 2 -22.04 23.84 -17.94
C SER A 2 -20.64 24.41 -17.90
N ASP A 3 -20.24 24.96 -16.75
CA ASP A 3 -18.84 25.29 -16.50
C ASP A 3 -17.96 24.10 -16.86
N LEU A 4 -16.95 24.35 -17.71
CA LEU A 4 -15.90 23.39 -18.00
C LEU A 4 -15.23 23.02 -16.67
N ALA A 5 -15.63 21.90 -16.08
CA ALA A 5 -14.88 21.32 -14.98
C ALA A 5 -13.50 20.92 -15.53
N THR A 6 -12.49 21.74 -15.29
CA THR A 6 -11.10 21.41 -15.59
C THR A 6 -10.77 20.12 -14.85
N SER A 7 -10.52 19.03 -15.58
CA SER A 7 -10.26 17.73 -14.95
C SER A 7 -8.99 17.81 -14.10
N PRO A 8 -8.93 17.14 -12.93
CA PRO A 8 -7.74 17.16 -12.07
C PRO A 8 -6.46 16.80 -12.82
N SER A 9 -6.54 15.84 -13.74
CA SER A 9 -5.44 15.48 -14.65
C SER A 9 -4.94 16.63 -15.50
N LYS A 10 -5.79 17.52 -16.01
CA LYS A 10 -5.36 18.69 -16.80
C LYS A 10 -4.53 19.65 -15.94
N LEU A 11 -5.01 19.98 -14.74
CA LEU A 11 -4.29 20.85 -13.80
C LEU A 11 -2.96 20.24 -13.38
N LEU A 12 -2.92 18.94 -13.11
CA LEU A 12 -1.69 18.24 -12.74
C LEU A 12 -0.66 18.21 -13.88
N ASN A 13 -1.10 18.02 -15.13
CA ASN A 13 -0.20 18.07 -16.28
C ASN A 13 0.33 19.49 -16.53
N GLU A 14 -0.52 20.52 -16.39
CA GLU A 14 -0.10 21.92 -16.50
C GLU A 14 0.90 22.29 -15.42
N ALA A 15 0.66 21.89 -14.16
CA ALA A 15 1.59 22.09 -13.06
C ALA A 15 2.94 21.38 -13.31
N LEU A 16 2.91 20.18 -13.93
CA LEU A 16 4.13 19.45 -14.29
C LEU A 16 4.94 20.19 -15.36
N ASP A 17 4.29 20.69 -16.41
CA ASP A 17 4.93 21.50 -17.46
C ASP A 17 5.52 22.81 -16.90
N LEU A 18 4.81 23.46 -15.98
CA LEU A 18 5.32 24.64 -15.28
C LEU A 18 6.56 24.32 -14.42
N CYS A 19 6.59 23.17 -13.73
CA CYS A 19 7.78 22.74 -13.01
C CYS A 19 8.97 22.49 -13.94
N ASP A 20 8.74 21.82 -15.08
CA ASP A 20 9.79 21.56 -16.07
C ASP A 20 10.34 22.86 -16.67
N LYS A 21 9.47 23.84 -16.94
CA LYS A 21 9.88 25.19 -17.35
C LYS A 21 10.69 25.89 -16.25
N GLY A 22 10.21 25.85 -15.01
CA GLY A 22 10.87 26.43 -13.84
C GLY A 22 12.30 25.92 -13.67
N MET A 23 12.49 24.60 -13.72
CA MET A 23 13.82 23.96 -13.61
C MET A 23 14.79 24.37 -14.71
N ARG A 24 14.30 24.65 -15.93
CA ARG A 24 15.13 25.12 -17.05
C ARG A 24 15.53 26.60 -16.89
N THR A 25 14.72 27.38 -16.18
CA THR A 25 14.93 28.82 -16.00
C THR A 25 15.70 29.17 -14.71
N CYS A 26 15.62 28.33 -13.69
CA CYS A 26 16.30 28.55 -12.41
C CYS A 26 17.82 28.52 -12.55
N LYS A 27 18.47 29.52 -11.96
CA LYS A 27 19.93 29.64 -11.92
C LYS A 27 20.52 29.13 -10.60
N HIS A 28 19.70 29.05 -9.56
CA HIS A 28 20.12 28.60 -8.23
C HIS A 28 19.86 27.10 -8.04
N PRO A 29 20.85 26.34 -7.52
CA PRO A 29 20.67 24.92 -7.23
C PRO A 29 19.52 24.61 -6.26
N ASP A 30 19.29 25.47 -5.25
CA ASP A 30 18.25 25.26 -4.23
C ASP A 30 16.83 25.35 -4.82
N GLU A 31 16.57 26.33 -5.69
CA GLU A 31 15.30 26.46 -6.41
C GLU A 31 15.04 25.24 -7.31
N ASN A 32 16.10 24.70 -7.94
CA ASN A 32 15.99 23.51 -8.76
C ASN A 32 15.59 22.28 -7.92
N ILE A 33 16.11 22.17 -6.69
CA ILE A 33 15.71 21.11 -5.74
C ILE A 33 14.22 21.26 -5.36
N ASP A 34 13.74 22.48 -5.12
CA ASP A 34 12.34 22.73 -4.80
C ASP A 34 11.40 22.35 -5.96
N PHE A 35 11.77 22.68 -7.19
CA PHE A 35 11.01 22.26 -8.37
C PHE A 35 11.04 20.74 -8.58
N GLN A 36 12.17 20.06 -8.29
CA GLN A 36 12.24 18.59 -8.32
C GLN A 36 11.34 17.95 -7.27
N ASN A 37 11.32 18.49 -6.05
CA ASN A 37 10.44 18.03 -4.99
C ASN A 37 8.95 18.23 -5.34
N LEU A 38 8.62 19.39 -5.92
CA LEU A 38 7.27 19.69 -6.38
C LEU A 38 6.85 18.78 -7.54
N LYS A 39 7.72 18.56 -8.52
CA LYS A 39 7.53 17.59 -9.61
C LYS A 39 7.24 16.19 -9.07
N GLY A 40 8.02 15.73 -8.10
CA GLY A 40 7.79 14.44 -7.44
C GLY A 40 6.45 14.36 -6.71
N ARG A 41 5.96 15.46 -6.12
CA ARG A 41 4.63 15.52 -5.51
C ARG A 41 3.52 15.48 -6.56
N ILE A 42 3.63 16.25 -7.64
CA ILE A 42 2.65 16.29 -8.73
C ILE A 42 2.52 14.92 -9.39
N LEU A 43 3.65 14.26 -9.71
CA LEU A 43 3.66 12.93 -10.31
C LEU A 43 2.98 11.88 -9.43
N ARG A 44 3.15 11.95 -8.10
CA ARG A 44 2.45 11.05 -7.16
C ARG A 44 0.94 11.26 -7.17
N LEU A 45 0.48 12.52 -7.22
CA LEU A 45 -0.93 12.85 -7.32
C LEU A 45 -1.52 12.41 -8.66
N LEU A 46 -0.78 12.61 -9.76
CA LEU A 46 -1.18 12.14 -11.08
C LEU A 46 -1.28 10.62 -11.12
N ALA A 47 -0.30 9.89 -10.56
CA ALA A 47 -0.35 8.45 -10.47
C ALA A 47 -1.59 7.95 -9.70
N ALA A 48 -1.96 8.64 -8.60
CA ALA A 48 -3.14 8.32 -7.83
C ALA A 48 -4.46 8.60 -8.59
N GLU A 49 -4.54 9.70 -9.34
CA GLU A 49 -5.69 10.01 -10.18
C GLU A 49 -5.87 8.97 -11.29
N ARG A 50 -4.77 8.59 -11.97
CA ARG A 50 -4.80 7.53 -12.99
C ARG A 50 -5.27 6.20 -12.44
N LEU A 51 -4.88 5.87 -11.20
CA LEU A 51 -5.36 4.67 -10.53
C LEU A 51 -6.88 4.73 -10.28
N GLN A 52 -7.43 5.90 -9.91
CA GLN A 52 -8.87 6.09 -9.70
C GLN A 52 -9.68 5.99 -11.00
N THR A 53 -9.09 6.38 -12.12
CA THR A 53 -9.71 6.27 -13.46
C THR A 53 -9.37 4.96 -14.17
N GLU A 54 -8.81 3.97 -13.44
CA GLU A 54 -8.40 2.66 -13.98
C GLU A 54 -7.38 2.72 -15.14
N ASP A 55 -6.68 3.85 -15.30
CA ASP A 55 -5.54 3.99 -16.22
C ASP A 55 -4.28 3.44 -15.55
N TYR A 56 -4.26 2.11 -15.35
CA TYR A 56 -3.19 1.43 -14.63
C TYR A 56 -1.82 1.60 -15.32
N GLU A 57 -1.78 1.56 -16.65
CA GLU A 57 -0.54 1.82 -17.40
C GLU A 57 -0.06 3.26 -17.21
N GLY A 58 -0.97 4.24 -17.21
CA GLY A 58 -0.66 5.63 -16.90
C GLY A 58 -0.11 5.83 -15.50
N ALA A 59 -0.70 5.16 -14.50
CA ALA A 59 -0.18 5.16 -13.14
C ALA A 59 1.25 4.57 -13.08
N LEU A 60 1.49 3.45 -13.76
CA LEU A 60 2.81 2.81 -13.82
C LEU A 60 3.86 3.64 -14.58
N ARG A 61 3.45 4.40 -15.62
CA ARG A 61 4.33 5.37 -16.27
C ARG A 61 4.77 6.46 -15.28
N CYS A 62 3.85 7.00 -14.47
CA CYS A 62 4.20 7.98 -13.44
C CYS A 62 5.15 7.40 -12.38
N VAL A 63 4.89 6.16 -11.92
CA VAL A 63 5.78 5.43 -11.00
C VAL A 63 7.19 5.28 -11.58
N ARG A 64 7.31 4.95 -12.86
CA ARG A 64 8.60 4.81 -13.54
C ARG A 64 9.39 6.11 -13.50
N VAL A 65 8.76 7.23 -13.89
CA VAL A 65 9.41 8.56 -13.86
C VAL A 65 9.82 8.93 -12.44
N LEU A 66 9.00 8.62 -11.44
CA LEU A 66 9.31 8.85 -10.02
C LEU A 66 10.55 8.06 -9.55
N ARG A 67 10.71 6.82 -10.01
CA ARG A 67 11.87 5.96 -9.67
C ARG A 67 13.15 6.36 -10.40
N GLU A 68 13.02 6.79 -11.66
CA GLU A 68 14.14 7.31 -12.45
C GLU A 68 14.68 8.64 -11.90
N GLY A 69 13.84 9.42 -11.22
CA GLY A 69 14.20 10.71 -10.62
C GLY A 69 15.22 10.67 -9.47
N GLY A 70 15.71 9.50 -9.07
CA GLY A 70 16.92 9.38 -8.25
C GLY A 70 16.80 9.87 -6.79
N GLY A 71 15.60 9.95 -6.23
CA GLY A 71 15.41 10.26 -4.81
C GLY A 71 16.10 9.21 -3.92
N LYS A 72 16.87 9.65 -2.91
CA LYS A 72 17.60 8.75 -1.98
C LYS A 72 16.68 7.76 -1.24
N GLU A 73 15.41 8.12 -1.07
CA GLU A 73 14.37 7.23 -0.53
C GLU A 73 13.09 7.37 -1.35
N GLU A 74 12.52 6.23 -1.75
CA GLU A 74 11.23 6.19 -2.43
C GLU A 74 10.11 6.55 -1.44
N HIS A 75 9.24 7.50 -1.83
CA HIS A 75 8.09 7.84 -1.01
C HIS A 75 7.12 6.64 -0.90
N PRO A 76 6.57 6.34 0.29
CA PRO A 76 5.72 5.16 0.52
C PRO A 76 4.54 4.98 -0.44
N SER A 77 3.99 6.08 -0.94
CA SER A 77 2.88 6.05 -1.90
C SER A 77 3.25 5.46 -3.26
N VAL A 78 4.52 5.48 -3.66
CA VAL A 78 4.96 5.02 -5.00
C VAL A 78 4.78 3.52 -5.11
N GLY A 79 5.33 2.74 -4.17
CA GLY A 79 5.14 1.30 -4.10
C GLY A 79 3.65 0.92 -3.96
N LEU A 80 2.88 1.65 -3.15
CA LEU A 80 1.44 1.37 -2.98
C LEU A 80 0.67 1.55 -4.30
N VAL A 81 0.91 2.65 -5.02
CA VAL A 81 0.25 2.91 -6.30
C VAL A 81 0.68 1.88 -7.35
N ALA A 82 1.97 1.54 -7.42
CA ALA A 82 2.47 0.50 -8.32
C ALA A 82 1.80 -0.85 -8.06
N MET A 83 1.74 -1.27 -6.79
CA MET A 83 1.08 -2.51 -6.38
C MET A 83 -0.39 -2.51 -6.78
N ARG A 84 -1.14 -1.44 -6.49
CA ARG A 84 -2.57 -1.35 -6.84
C ARG A 84 -2.80 -1.34 -8.34
N ALA A 85 -1.93 -0.71 -9.12
CA ALA A 85 -2.02 -0.76 -10.58
C ALA A 85 -1.79 -2.17 -11.12
N TRP A 86 -0.81 -2.92 -10.58
CA TRP A 86 -0.59 -4.32 -10.93
C TRP A 86 -1.78 -5.21 -10.57
N VAL A 87 -2.37 -5.00 -9.39
CA VAL A 87 -3.63 -5.66 -8.99
C VAL A 87 -4.75 -5.38 -9.99
N GLY A 88 -4.96 -4.11 -10.38
CA GLY A 88 -5.96 -3.73 -11.37
C GLY A 88 -5.78 -4.40 -12.73
N MET A 89 -4.52 -4.62 -13.13
CA MET A 89 -4.16 -5.37 -14.33
C MET A 89 -4.14 -6.89 -14.15
N LYS A 90 -4.56 -7.41 -12.98
CA LYS A 90 -4.52 -8.84 -12.62
C LYS A 90 -3.12 -9.47 -12.68
N ARG A 91 -2.07 -8.64 -12.54
CA ARG A 91 -0.66 -9.04 -12.52
C ARG A 91 -0.18 -9.24 -11.09
N ILE A 92 -0.62 -10.35 -10.50
CA ILE A 92 -0.47 -10.62 -9.05
C ILE A 92 1.00 -10.78 -8.63
N VAL A 93 1.84 -11.38 -9.47
CA VAL A 93 3.27 -11.60 -9.14
C VAL A 93 4.01 -10.27 -8.98
N GLU A 94 3.73 -9.32 -9.85
CA GLU A 94 4.30 -7.97 -9.82
C GLU A 94 3.75 -7.17 -8.64
N ALA A 95 2.45 -7.28 -8.35
CA ALA A 95 1.85 -6.68 -7.17
C ALA A 95 2.50 -7.21 -5.87
N GLU A 96 2.72 -8.52 -5.77
CA GLU A 96 3.38 -9.15 -4.63
C GLU A 96 4.82 -8.63 -4.46
N LYS A 97 5.56 -8.49 -5.56
CA LYS A 97 6.92 -7.96 -5.54
C LYS A 97 6.97 -6.53 -5.01
N GLU A 98 6.06 -5.66 -5.47
CA GLU A 98 5.96 -4.29 -4.97
C GLU A 98 5.65 -4.28 -3.46
N LEU A 99 4.71 -5.11 -3.02
CA LEU A 99 4.30 -5.19 -1.62
C LEU A 99 5.41 -5.75 -0.72
N LYS A 100 6.17 -6.75 -1.17
CA LYS A 100 7.39 -7.23 -0.49
C LYS A 100 8.44 -6.13 -0.37
N GLY A 101 8.63 -5.33 -1.42
CA GLY A 101 9.53 -4.17 -1.39
C GLY A 101 9.09 -3.14 -0.35
N MET A 102 7.80 -2.83 -0.31
CA MET A 102 7.22 -1.96 0.73
C MET A 102 7.45 -2.53 2.13
N LEU A 103 7.23 -3.83 2.34
CA LEU A 103 7.48 -4.54 3.60
C LEU A 103 8.97 -4.65 3.99
N ALA A 104 9.90 -4.51 3.06
CA ALA A 104 11.32 -4.41 3.39
C ALA A 104 11.73 -2.98 3.80
N ASN A 105 11.06 -1.95 3.26
CA ASN A 105 11.40 -0.56 3.48
C ASN A 105 10.81 0.01 4.79
N LYS A 106 11.61 0.09 5.87
CA LYS A 106 11.19 0.55 7.20
C LYS A 106 10.58 1.96 7.27
N SER A 107 10.80 2.83 6.28
CA SER A 107 10.21 4.17 6.26
C SER A 107 8.71 4.18 5.88
N VAL A 108 8.21 3.07 5.30
CA VAL A 108 6.79 2.92 4.97
C VAL A 108 5.95 2.79 6.26
N PRO A 109 4.91 3.62 6.45
CA PRO A 109 4.02 3.51 7.60
C PRO A 109 3.27 2.17 7.62
N GLU A 110 3.01 1.67 8.83
CA GLU A 110 2.28 0.41 9.03
C GLU A 110 0.90 0.40 8.36
N SER A 111 0.14 1.49 8.53
CA SER A 111 -1.18 1.65 7.93
C SER A 111 -1.16 1.53 6.39
N VAL A 112 -0.07 1.96 5.76
CA VAL A 112 0.13 1.85 4.30
C VAL A 112 0.42 0.40 3.90
N CYS A 113 1.27 -0.31 4.65
CA CYS A 113 1.55 -1.72 4.41
C CYS A 113 0.29 -2.58 4.63
N LEU A 114 -0.47 -2.31 5.69
CA LEU A 114 -1.72 -3.01 5.97
C LEU A 114 -2.75 -2.78 4.87
N SER A 115 -2.99 -1.52 4.47
CA SER A 115 -3.91 -1.23 3.36
C SER A 115 -3.48 -1.91 2.05
N GLY A 116 -2.17 -2.03 1.82
CA GLY A 116 -1.63 -2.77 0.70
C GLY A 116 -1.90 -4.28 0.78
N ALA A 117 -1.66 -4.88 1.95
CA ALA A 117 -1.92 -6.30 2.22
C ALA A 117 -3.40 -6.66 2.09
N GLU A 118 -4.31 -5.79 2.56
CA GLU A 118 -5.76 -5.97 2.43
C GLU A 118 -6.20 -5.97 0.96
N ALA A 119 -5.71 -5.01 0.16
CA ALA A 119 -6.00 -4.93 -1.27
C ALA A 119 -5.45 -6.15 -2.03
N PHE A 120 -4.24 -6.61 -1.66
CA PHE A 120 -3.63 -7.79 -2.26
C PHE A 120 -4.39 -9.07 -1.88
N LEU A 121 -4.79 -9.23 -0.62
CA LEU A 121 -5.61 -10.34 -0.15
C LEU A 121 -6.93 -10.43 -0.92
N ALA A 122 -7.62 -9.31 -1.11
CA ALA A 122 -8.87 -9.25 -1.87
C ALA A 122 -8.68 -9.68 -3.34
N ALA A 123 -7.53 -9.36 -3.95
CA ALA A 123 -7.27 -9.65 -5.36
C ALA A 123 -6.66 -11.03 -5.63
N ALA A 124 -5.73 -11.47 -4.79
CA ALA A 124 -4.94 -12.68 -4.98
C ALA A 124 -5.47 -13.88 -4.18
N GLY A 125 -6.33 -13.63 -3.21
CA GLY A 125 -6.82 -14.63 -2.27
C GLY A 125 -5.81 -14.96 -1.17
N ILE A 126 -6.30 -15.74 -0.21
CA ILE A 126 -5.63 -15.99 1.07
C ILE A 126 -4.32 -16.79 0.94
N GLU A 127 -4.29 -17.79 0.07
CA GLU A 127 -3.11 -18.64 -0.12
C GLU A 127 -1.92 -17.84 -0.68
N ALA A 128 -2.18 -16.94 -1.62
CA ALA A 128 -1.15 -16.06 -2.17
C ALA A 128 -0.74 -14.95 -1.17
N ALA A 129 -1.69 -14.44 -0.37
CA ALA A 129 -1.44 -13.38 0.59
C ALA A 129 -0.77 -13.85 1.88
N LYS A 130 -0.81 -15.14 2.22
CA LYS A 130 -0.27 -15.69 3.46
C LYS A 130 1.15 -15.18 3.80
N GLY A 131 2.08 -15.28 2.85
CA GLY A 131 3.46 -14.86 3.07
C GLY A 131 3.60 -13.35 3.36
N ILE A 132 2.74 -12.53 2.73
CA ILE A 132 2.66 -11.09 2.96
C ILE A 132 2.13 -10.79 4.36
N LEU A 133 1.08 -11.48 4.80
CA LEU A 133 0.45 -11.27 6.10
C LEU A 133 1.40 -11.65 7.24
N ILE A 134 2.08 -12.79 7.13
CA ILE A 134 3.14 -13.22 8.07
C ILE A 134 4.31 -12.22 8.06
N GLY A 135 4.67 -11.69 6.89
CA GLY A 135 5.71 -10.66 6.77
C GLY A 135 5.32 -9.34 7.45
N LEU A 136 4.06 -8.93 7.33
CA LEU A 136 3.51 -7.73 7.95
C LEU A 136 3.55 -7.82 9.48
N VAL A 137 3.07 -8.94 10.02
CA VAL A 137 3.17 -9.31 11.44
C VAL A 137 4.62 -9.34 11.92
N GLY A 138 5.53 -9.78 11.07
CA GLY A 138 6.94 -9.87 11.41
C GLY A 138 7.67 -8.55 11.48
N ARG A 139 7.35 -7.65 10.55
CA ARG A 139 8.04 -6.39 10.35
C ARG A 139 7.76 -5.41 11.50
N TYR A 140 6.50 -5.29 11.86
CA TYR A 140 6.07 -4.47 12.97
C TYR A 140 5.86 -5.43 14.12
N ARG A 141 6.40 -5.17 15.32
CA ARG A 141 5.85 -5.81 16.53
C ARG A 141 4.45 -5.24 16.68
N LEU A 142 3.52 -5.74 15.88
CA LEU A 142 2.16 -5.25 15.79
C LEU A 142 1.62 -5.27 17.21
N GLY A 143 1.08 -4.15 17.69
CA GLY A 143 0.29 -4.20 18.92
C GLY A 143 -0.90 -5.13 18.70
N ALA A 144 -1.46 -5.70 19.77
CA ALA A 144 -2.59 -6.62 19.69
C ALA A 144 -3.73 -6.14 18.78
N SER A 145 -4.02 -4.83 18.76
CA SER A 145 -5.04 -4.23 17.90
C SER A 145 -4.76 -4.37 16.40
N ALA A 146 -3.51 -4.22 15.98
CA ALA A 146 -3.13 -4.34 14.57
C ALA A 146 -3.09 -5.81 14.12
N ALA A 147 -2.58 -6.70 14.98
CA ALA A 147 -2.64 -8.14 14.74
C ALA A 147 -4.10 -8.64 14.66
N LEU A 148 -4.96 -8.17 15.56
CA LEU A 148 -6.40 -8.44 15.55
C LEU A 148 -7.03 -8.01 14.22
N ARG A 149 -6.73 -6.81 13.73
CA ARG A 149 -7.28 -6.31 12.45
C ARG A 149 -6.84 -7.17 11.27
N VAL A 150 -5.58 -7.62 11.25
CA VAL A 150 -5.09 -8.56 10.23
C VAL A 150 -5.90 -9.85 10.25
N VAL A 151 -6.09 -10.46 11.43
CA VAL A 151 -6.88 -11.69 11.58
C VAL A 151 -8.33 -11.49 11.16
N GLN A 152 -8.97 -10.39 11.61
CA GLN A 152 -10.34 -10.04 11.23
C GLN A 152 -10.51 -10.01 9.72
N ARG A 153 -9.61 -9.34 8.99
CA ARG A 153 -9.72 -9.23 7.53
C ARG A 153 -9.50 -10.55 6.79
N VAL A 154 -8.68 -11.44 7.35
CA VAL A 154 -8.50 -12.79 6.80
C VAL A 154 -9.79 -13.61 6.96
N VAL A 155 -10.50 -13.45 8.09
CA VAL A 155 -11.77 -14.12 8.37
C VAL A 155 -12.91 -13.54 7.53
N GLU A 156 -13.02 -12.21 7.48
CA GLU A 156 -14.08 -11.46 6.81
C GLU A 156 -13.98 -11.44 5.27
N GLY A 157 -12.82 -11.76 4.70
CA GLY A 157 -12.58 -11.59 3.25
C GLY A 157 -13.66 -12.21 2.37
N GLU A 158 -14.15 -11.48 1.37
CA GLU A 158 -15.13 -12.00 0.41
C GLU A 158 -14.41 -12.81 -0.68
N GLY A 159 -14.69 -14.12 -0.76
CA GLY A 159 -14.10 -14.99 -1.78
C GLY A 159 -14.43 -16.45 -1.50
N GLY A 160 -15.42 -17.00 -2.21
CA GLY A 160 -16.04 -18.32 -2.00
C GLY A 160 -15.15 -19.57 -2.15
N GLY A 161 -13.91 -19.55 -1.66
CA GLY A 161 -13.05 -20.71 -1.50
C GLY A 161 -13.11 -21.26 -0.07
N ALA A 162 -13.20 -22.59 0.03
CA ALA A 162 -13.41 -23.40 1.23
C ALA A 162 -12.90 -22.77 2.55
N THR A 163 -13.81 -22.65 3.50
CA THR A 163 -13.59 -22.26 4.91
C THR A 163 -12.37 -22.92 5.56
N ALA A 164 -12.01 -24.13 5.11
CA ALA A 164 -10.83 -24.87 5.58
C ALA A 164 -9.48 -24.18 5.28
N GLY A 165 -9.29 -23.58 4.11
CA GLY A 165 -8.04 -22.87 3.78
C GLY A 165 -7.86 -21.62 4.64
N ARG A 166 -8.97 -20.94 4.92
CA ARG A 166 -9.00 -19.78 5.82
C ARG A 166 -8.70 -20.13 7.26
N ALA A 167 -9.37 -21.15 7.79
CA ALA A 167 -9.11 -21.64 9.13
C ALA A 167 -7.63 -21.99 9.32
N ARG A 168 -7.00 -22.63 8.33
CA ARG A 168 -5.57 -22.94 8.37
C ARG A 168 -4.70 -21.69 8.42
N VAL A 169 -4.91 -20.72 7.53
CA VAL A 169 -4.08 -19.50 7.50
C VAL A 169 -4.30 -18.67 8.76
N VAL A 170 -5.52 -18.61 9.28
CA VAL A 170 -5.82 -17.98 10.58
C VAL A 170 -5.07 -18.68 11.69
N ALA A 171 -5.14 -20.02 11.77
CA ALA A 171 -4.42 -20.81 12.77
C ALA A 171 -2.91 -20.58 12.71
N GLU A 172 -2.32 -20.57 11.52
CA GLU A 172 -0.89 -20.29 11.32
C GLU A 172 -0.54 -18.84 11.71
N LEU A 173 -1.41 -17.87 11.45
CA LEU A 173 -1.17 -16.47 11.81
C LEU A 173 -1.25 -16.26 13.33
N VAL A 174 -2.27 -16.81 14.00
CA VAL A 174 -2.42 -16.65 15.46
C VAL A 174 -1.45 -17.49 16.27
N SER A 175 -0.87 -18.53 15.66
CA SER A 175 0.19 -19.35 16.27
C SER A 175 1.59 -18.79 16.02
N ASP A 176 1.74 -17.72 15.24
CA ASP A 176 3.03 -17.07 15.04
C ASP A 176 3.48 -16.42 16.36
N ASP A 177 4.68 -16.77 16.83
CA ASP A 177 5.24 -16.27 18.10
C ASP A 177 5.17 -14.75 18.23
N ARG A 178 5.26 -14.02 17.11
CA ARG A 178 5.22 -12.56 17.09
C ARG A 178 3.81 -12.03 17.30
N VAL A 179 2.78 -12.74 16.80
CA VAL A 179 1.38 -12.46 17.16
C VAL A 179 1.15 -12.82 18.62
N VAL A 180 1.59 -13.98 19.09
CA VAL A 180 1.40 -14.39 20.49
C VAL A 180 2.03 -13.36 21.45
N MET A 181 3.25 -12.90 21.16
CA MET A 181 3.91 -11.84 21.92
C MET A 181 3.12 -10.53 21.92
N ALA A 182 2.41 -10.20 20.84
CA ALA A 182 1.59 -8.98 20.76
C ALA A 182 0.45 -8.97 21.78
N PHE A 183 -0.01 -10.15 22.23
CA PHE A 183 -1.11 -10.34 23.18
C PHE A 183 -0.64 -10.66 24.62
N SER A 184 0.67 -10.61 24.89
CA SER A 184 1.24 -11.04 26.18
C SER A 184 1.23 -9.94 27.28
N GLY A 185 0.38 -8.92 27.18
CA GLY A 185 0.31 -7.77 28.09
C GLY A 185 -0.97 -7.71 28.91
N ASP A 186 -0.88 -7.20 30.14
CA ASP A 186 -1.98 -7.18 31.11
C ASP A 186 -3.14 -6.22 30.75
N GLU A 187 -2.92 -5.22 29.88
CA GLU A 187 -3.92 -4.23 29.46
C GLU A 187 -4.58 -4.56 28.10
N LEU A 188 -4.69 -5.84 27.73
CA LEU A 188 -5.17 -6.28 26.40
C LEU A 188 -6.48 -7.08 26.46
N GLU A 189 -7.24 -6.99 27.54
CA GLU A 189 -8.46 -7.78 27.76
C GLU A 189 -9.47 -7.64 26.61
N LYS A 190 -9.61 -6.44 26.04
CA LYS A 190 -10.50 -6.17 24.91
C LYS A 190 -10.04 -6.86 23.63
N GLU A 191 -8.76 -6.73 23.28
CA GLU A 191 -8.16 -7.35 22.10
C GLU A 191 -8.15 -8.88 22.23
N CYS A 192 -7.82 -9.42 23.42
CA CYS A 192 -7.88 -10.85 23.72
C CYS A 192 -9.31 -11.38 23.58
N THR A 193 -10.30 -10.68 24.14
CA THR A 193 -11.73 -11.04 24.00
C THR A 193 -12.16 -11.05 22.54
N ALA A 194 -11.77 -10.03 21.78
CA ALA A 194 -12.07 -9.94 20.36
C ALA A 194 -11.38 -11.06 19.54
N MET A 195 -10.12 -11.37 19.83
CA MET A 195 -9.39 -12.47 19.20
C MET A 195 -10.05 -13.82 19.51
N HIS A 196 -10.44 -14.05 20.77
CA HIS A 196 -11.16 -15.24 21.18
C HIS A 196 -12.50 -15.39 20.44
N ALA A 197 -13.27 -14.30 20.34
CA ALA A 197 -14.52 -14.29 19.60
C ALA A 197 -14.34 -14.61 18.10
N ILE A 198 -13.21 -14.23 17.49
CA ILE A 198 -12.93 -14.55 16.09
C ILE A 198 -12.55 -16.02 15.92
N LEU A 199 -11.77 -16.58 16.85
CA LEU A 199 -11.23 -17.94 16.74
C LEU A 199 -12.23 -19.03 17.13
N TRP A 200 -13.26 -18.71 17.92
CA TRP A 200 -14.29 -19.64 18.40
C TRP A 200 -15.66 -19.47 17.73
N ASN A 201 -15.79 -18.58 16.74
CA ASN A 201 -16.94 -18.52 15.82
C ASN A 201 -16.71 -19.42 14.59
#